data_AF-A0A447RUV7-F1
#
_entry.id   AF-A0A447RUV7-F1
#
_cell.length_a   1.000
_cell.length_b   1.000
_cell.length_c   1.000
_cell.angle_alpha   90.00
_cell.angle_beta   90.00
_cell.angle_gamma   90.00
#
_symmetry.space_group_name_H-M   'P 1'
#
loop_
_entity.id
_entity.type
_entity.pdbx_description
1 polymer ?
#
loop_
_entity_poly.entity_id
_entity_poly.type
_entity_poly.pdbx_seq_one_letter_code
_entity_poly.pdbx_strand_id
1 'polypeptide(L)'
;MFGKNQSLSRAARETWLASEFTAQNTRLTMIADLTTAWVTLATDNSNLALAQQTMDSAANSRNIVARQMAVGTASAGDVSSAESVYQQARASVASYRTLVAQDKNAINLLAGGNRAGEPAARHSRESRG
;
A
#
# COMPACT_ATOMS: atom_id res chain seq x y z
N MET A 1 -24.14 52.86 9.43
CA MET A 1 -23.08 51.83 9.30
C MET A 1 -23.64 50.46 8.90
N PHE A 2 -24.45 50.37 7.84
CA PHE A 2 -25.15 49.13 7.46
C PHE A 2 -24.30 48.15 6.61
N GLY A 3 -23.16 48.59 6.07
CA GLY A 3 -22.29 47.76 5.23
C GLY A 3 -21.44 46.73 5.98
N LYS A 4 -21.08 46.99 7.26
CA LYS A 4 -20.21 46.10 8.05
C LYS A 4 -20.89 44.78 8.41
N ASN A 5 -22.20 44.81 8.70
CA ASN A 5 -22.95 43.60 9.04
C ASN A 5 -23.15 42.71 7.79
N GLN A 6 -23.50 43.33 6.66
CA GLN A 6 -23.58 42.67 5.35
C GLN A 6 -22.23 42.04 4.93
N SER A 7 -21.11 42.77 5.12
CA SER A 7 -19.77 42.25 4.78
C SER A 7 -19.34 41.10 5.69
N LEU A 8 -19.64 41.16 6.99
CA LEU A 8 -19.34 40.08 7.94
C LEU A 8 -20.15 38.81 7.63
N SER A 9 -21.43 38.96 7.30
CA SER A 9 -22.29 37.85 6.87
C SER A 9 -21.78 37.18 5.59
N ARG A 10 -21.37 37.98 4.60
CA ARG A 10 -20.76 37.47 3.37
C ARG A 10 -19.44 36.73 3.65
N ALA A 11 -18.56 37.30 4.47
CA ALA A 11 -17.28 36.67 4.82
C ALA A 11 -17.47 35.33 5.56
N ALA A 12 -18.43 35.25 6.47
CA ALA A 12 -18.78 34.00 7.16
C ALA A 12 -19.29 32.93 6.19
N ARG A 13 -20.11 33.32 5.20
CA ARG A 13 -20.60 32.43 4.15
C ARG A 13 -19.48 31.89 3.26
N GLU A 14 -18.59 32.74 2.78
CA GLU A 14 -17.44 32.30 1.95
C GLU A 14 -16.52 31.36 2.73
N THR A 15 -16.31 31.63 4.01
CA THR A 15 -15.51 30.74 4.89
C THR A 15 -16.15 29.36 5.03
N TRP A 16 -17.48 29.31 5.22
CA TRP A 16 -18.22 28.06 5.30
C TRP A 16 -18.12 27.25 3.99
N LEU A 17 -18.33 27.89 2.84
CA LEU A 17 -18.17 27.25 1.52
C LEU A 17 -16.74 26.73 1.32
N ALA A 18 -15.73 27.53 1.63
CA ALA A 18 -14.33 27.11 1.52
C ALA A 18 -14.02 25.91 2.41
N SER A 19 -14.58 25.86 3.62
CA SER A 19 -14.44 24.71 4.53
C SER A 19 -15.13 23.46 3.97
N GLU A 20 -16.31 23.60 3.36
CA GLU A 20 -17.04 22.49 2.75
C GLU A 20 -16.27 21.91 1.55
N PHE A 21 -15.80 22.75 0.64
CA PHE A 21 -14.95 22.32 -0.48
C PHE A 21 -13.66 21.66 0.00
N THR A 22 -13.04 22.20 1.06
CA THR A 22 -11.84 21.61 1.65
C THR A 22 -12.13 20.20 2.17
N ALA A 23 -13.20 20.02 2.95
CA ALA A 23 -13.59 18.73 3.48
C ALA A 23 -13.94 17.70 2.39
N GLN A 24 -14.65 18.14 1.34
CA GLN A 24 -14.99 17.30 0.19
C GLN A 24 -13.73 16.84 -0.55
N ASN A 25 -12.80 17.75 -0.83
CA ASN A 25 -11.54 17.42 -1.50
C ASN A 25 -10.69 16.45 -0.66
N THR A 26 -10.57 16.67 0.65
CA THR A 26 -9.87 15.74 1.54
C THR A 26 -10.46 14.33 1.49
N ARG A 27 -11.79 14.21 1.45
CA ARG A 27 -12.46 12.91 1.33
C ARG A 27 -12.17 12.24 -0.02
N LEU A 28 -12.20 13.00 -1.12
CA LEU A 28 -11.89 12.47 -2.45
C LEU A 28 -10.45 11.98 -2.55
N THR A 29 -9.49 12.76 -2.04
CA THR A 29 -8.08 12.34 -1.96
C THR A 29 -7.93 11.08 -1.13
N MET A 30 -8.57 10.99 0.04
CA MET A 30 -8.51 9.80 0.87
C MET A 30 -9.06 8.55 0.15
N ILE A 31 -10.16 8.67 -0.60
CA ILE A 31 -10.72 7.56 -1.38
C ILE A 31 -9.75 7.16 -2.50
N ALA A 32 -9.16 8.13 -3.19
CA ALA A 32 -8.18 7.88 -4.24
C ALA A 32 -6.92 7.16 -3.72
N ASP A 33 -6.40 7.62 -2.59
CA ASP A 33 -5.23 7.01 -1.94
C ASP A 33 -5.52 5.58 -1.47
N LEU A 34 -6.69 5.36 -0.86
CA LEU A 34 -7.11 4.03 -0.43
C LEU A 34 -7.30 3.08 -1.62
N THR A 35 -7.88 3.57 -2.72
CA THR A 35 -8.08 2.78 -3.94
C THR A 35 -6.74 2.37 -4.53
N THR A 36 -5.79 3.30 -4.62
CA THR A 36 -4.43 3.03 -5.09
C THR A 36 -3.75 1.96 -4.21
N ALA A 37 -3.79 2.13 -2.89
CA ALA A 37 -3.18 1.18 -1.96
C ALA A 37 -3.79 -0.23 -2.07
N TRP A 38 -5.11 -0.32 -2.27
CA TRP A 38 -5.80 -1.61 -2.41
C TRP A 38 -5.44 -2.33 -3.71
N VAL A 39 -5.35 -1.59 -4.83
CA VAL A 39 -4.90 -2.15 -6.12
C VAL A 39 -3.47 -2.66 -6.01
N THR A 40 -2.56 -1.90 -5.39
CA THR A 40 -1.18 -2.36 -5.13
C THR A 40 -1.17 -3.67 -4.34
N LEU A 41 -1.91 -3.74 -3.23
CA LEU A 41 -2.03 -4.97 -2.45
C LEU A 41 -2.55 -6.15 -3.29
N ALA A 42 -3.55 -5.93 -4.14
CA ALA A 42 -4.10 -6.98 -5.00
C ALA A 42 -3.06 -7.49 -6.02
N THR A 43 -2.29 -6.57 -6.61
CA THR A 43 -1.18 -6.91 -7.51
C THR A 43 -0.11 -7.72 -6.80
N ASP A 44 0.32 -7.31 -5.60
CA ASP A 44 1.39 -8.01 -4.88
C ASP A 44 0.97 -9.36 -4.32
N ASN A 45 -0.31 -9.54 -3.96
CA ASN A 45 -0.85 -10.87 -3.66
C ASN A 45 -0.84 -11.77 -4.91
N SER A 46 -1.19 -11.24 -6.08
CA SER A 46 -1.16 -12.00 -7.34
C SER A 46 0.27 -12.39 -7.71
N ASN A 47 1.23 -11.47 -7.54
CA ASN A 47 2.65 -11.74 -7.74
C ASN A 47 3.19 -12.77 -6.75
N LEU A 48 2.78 -12.72 -5.48
CA LEU A 48 3.14 -13.71 -4.47
C LEU A 48 2.64 -15.10 -4.87
N ALA A 49 1.39 -15.21 -5.33
CA ALA A 49 0.83 -16.49 -5.77
C ALA A 49 1.60 -17.05 -6.97
N LEU A 50 1.91 -16.22 -7.96
CA LEU A 50 2.71 -16.61 -9.13
C LEU A 50 4.14 -17.02 -8.74
N ALA A 51 4.79 -16.28 -7.84
CA ALA A 51 6.12 -16.60 -7.35
C ALA A 51 6.15 -17.94 -6.60
N GLN A 52 5.10 -18.24 -5.84
CA GLN A 52 4.95 -19.53 -5.15
C GLN A 52 4.84 -20.68 -6.16
N GLN A 53 4.00 -20.55 -7.20
CA GLN A 53 3.88 -21.53 -8.28
C GLN A 53 5.21 -21.73 -9.03
N THR A 54 5.95 -20.63 -9.26
CA THR A 54 7.28 -20.67 -9.88
C THR A 54 8.28 -21.41 -9.02
N MET A 55 8.29 -21.15 -7.71
CA MET A 55 9.17 -21.83 -6.76
C MET A 55 8.86 -23.33 -6.69
N ASP A 56 7.59 -23.73 -6.70
CA ASP A 56 7.17 -25.13 -6.69
C ASP A 56 7.60 -25.85 -7.98
N SER A 57 7.46 -25.17 -9.13
CA SER A 57 7.94 -25.69 -10.43
C SER A 57 9.46 -25.84 -10.45
N ALA A 58 10.20 -24.84 -9.96
CA ALA A 58 11.65 -24.91 -9.85
C ALA A 58 12.11 -26.04 -8.90
N ALA A 59 11.39 -26.26 -7.80
CA ALA A 59 11.65 -27.37 -6.89
C ALA A 59 11.46 -28.73 -7.58
N ASN A 60 10.41 -28.89 -8.39
CA ASN A 60 10.18 -30.11 -9.16
C ASN A 60 11.31 -30.34 -10.19
N SER A 61 11.67 -29.32 -10.97
CA SER A 61 12.77 -29.40 -11.94
C SER A 61 14.08 -29.79 -11.27
N ARG A 62 14.41 -29.16 -10.14
CA ARG A 62 15.59 -29.52 -9.33
C ARG A 62 15.57 -30.99 -8.89
N ASN A 63 14.43 -31.49 -8.43
CA ASN A 63 14.28 -32.90 -8.03
C ASN A 63 14.47 -33.86 -9.22
N ILE A 64 13.94 -33.51 -10.39
CA ILE A 64 14.10 -34.29 -11.61
C ILE A 64 15.58 -34.36 -12.01
N VAL A 65 16.28 -33.22 -12.06
CA VAL A 65 17.71 -33.16 -12.43
C VAL A 65 18.58 -33.91 -11.41
N ALA A 66 18.28 -33.81 -10.12
CA ALA A 66 18.97 -34.58 -9.09
C ALA A 66 18.84 -36.11 -9.29
N ARG A 67 17.66 -36.58 -9.70
CA ARG A 67 17.45 -38.01 -10.05
C ARG A 67 18.19 -38.41 -11.31
N GLN A 68 18.22 -37.56 -12.33
CA GLN A 68 18.99 -37.80 -13.55
C GLN A 68 20.49 -37.93 -13.26
N MET A 69 21.02 -37.06 -12.39
CA MET A 69 22.41 -37.16 -11.93
C MET A 69 22.67 -38.49 -11.21
N ALA A 70 21.75 -38.95 -10.37
CA ALA A 70 21.87 -40.23 -9.67
C ALA A 70 21.91 -41.45 -10.61
N VAL A 71 21.31 -41.35 -11.80
CA VAL A 71 21.36 -42.39 -12.84
C VAL A 71 22.37 -42.08 -13.96
N GLY A 72 23.23 -41.07 -13.77
CA GLY A 72 24.32 -40.71 -14.67
C GLY A 72 23.92 -39.96 -15.95
N THR A 73 22.68 -39.46 -16.04
CA THR A 73 22.16 -38.74 -17.23
C THR A 73 22.20 -37.22 -17.09
N ALA A 74 22.63 -36.68 -15.95
CA ALA A 74 22.90 -35.26 -15.73
C ALA A 74 24.18 -35.06 -14.91
N SER A 75 24.76 -33.87 -14.98
CA SER A 75 25.98 -33.50 -14.27
C SER A 75 25.70 -32.79 -12.93
N ALA A 76 26.73 -32.69 -12.08
CA ALA A 76 26.67 -31.86 -10.87
C ALA A 76 26.44 -30.37 -11.19
N GLY A 77 26.90 -29.90 -12.36
CA GLY A 77 26.66 -28.53 -12.83
C GLY A 77 25.19 -28.27 -13.14
N ASP A 78 24.48 -29.26 -13.71
CA ASP A 78 23.04 -29.16 -13.99
C ASP A 78 22.24 -29.06 -12.69
N VAL A 79 22.60 -29.86 -11.67
CA VAL A 79 21.98 -29.79 -10.34
C VAL A 79 22.22 -28.44 -9.69
N SER A 80 23.45 -27.93 -9.73
CA SER A 80 23.80 -26.60 -9.18
C SER A 80 23.04 -25.46 -9.88
N SER A 81 22.86 -25.57 -11.20
CA SER A 81 22.09 -24.61 -11.97
C SER A 81 20.60 -24.65 -11.59
N ALA A 82 20.01 -25.83 -11.46
CA ALA A 82 18.62 -26.00 -11.03
C ALA A 82 18.39 -25.53 -9.58
N GLU A 83 19.36 -25.78 -8.68
CA GLU A 83 19.35 -25.24 -7.32
C GLU A 83 19.32 -23.72 -7.33
N SER A 84 20.18 -23.08 -8.15
CA SER A 84 20.26 -21.63 -8.24
C SER A 84 18.92 -21.01 -8.67
N VAL A 85 18.24 -21.63 -9.65
CA VAL A 85 16.90 -21.22 -10.08
C VAL A 85 15.87 -21.37 -8.95
N TYR A 86 15.90 -22.48 -8.21
CA TYR A 86 15.02 -22.68 -7.06
C TYR A 86 15.24 -21.62 -5.97
N GLN A 87 16.50 -21.31 -5.64
CA GLN A 87 16.81 -20.29 -4.63
C GLN A 87 16.40 -18.89 -5.08
N GLN A 88 16.55 -18.57 -6.37
CA GLN A 88 16.07 -17.31 -6.93
C GLN A 88 14.54 -17.19 -6.80
N ALA A 89 13.79 -18.24 -7.15
CA ALA A 89 12.33 -18.25 -7.01
C ALA A 89 11.90 -18.14 -5.53
N ARG A 90 12.61 -18.82 -4.62
CA ARG A 90 12.38 -18.72 -3.18
C ARG A 90 12.62 -17.31 -2.64
N ALA A 91 13.65 -16.61 -3.14
CA ALA A 91 13.90 -15.21 -2.80
C ALA A 91 12.77 -14.30 -3.29
N SER A 92 12.23 -14.53 -4.50
CA SER A 92 11.08 -13.78 -5.01
C SER A 92 9.83 -13.96 -4.13
N VAL A 93 9.54 -15.18 -3.66
CA VAL A 93 8.43 -15.42 -2.71
C VAL A 93 8.62 -14.60 -1.42
N ALA A 94 9.83 -14.58 -0.85
CA ALA A 94 10.12 -13.81 0.35
C ALA A 94 9.94 -12.29 0.14
N SER A 95 10.37 -11.80 -1.03
CA SER A 95 10.20 -10.40 -1.41
C SER A 95 8.72 -10.00 -1.48
N TYR A 96 7.90 -10.75 -2.24
CA TYR A 96 6.47 -10.43 -2.36
C TYR A 96 5.69 -10.59 -1.06
N ARG A 97 6.07 -11.52 -0.18
CA ARG A 97 5.49 -11.58 1.18
C ARG A 97 5.73 -10.29 1.96
N THR A 98 6.91 -9.71 1.82
CA THR A 98 7.28 -8.46 2.49
C THR A 98 6.45 -7.30 1.94
N LEU A 99 6.31 -7.21 0.61
CA LEU A 99 5.48 -6.18 -0.04
C LEU A 99 4.01 -6.25 0.40
N VAL A 100 3.41 -7.45 0.37
CA VAL A 100 2.04 -7.67 0.87
C VAL A 100 1.87 -7.22 2.33
N ALA A 101 2.88 -7.43 3.18
CA ALA A 101 2.83 -6.96 4.56
C ALA A 101 2.91 -5.43 4.66
N GLN A 102 3.77 -4.79 3.85
CA GLN A 102 3.91 -3.34 3.78
C GLN A 102 2.62 -2.67 3.28
N ASP A 103 1.98 -3.22 2.24
CA ASP A 103 0.73 -2.69 1.71
C ASP A 103 -0.42 -2.75 2.72
N LYS A 104 -0.52 -3.86 3.45
CA LYS A 104 -1.50 -3.98 4.55
C LYS A 104 -1.26 -2.92 5.62
N ASN A 105 0.00 -2.65 5.97
CA ASN A 105 0.34 -1.60 6.93
C ASN A 105 0.00 -0.21 6.39
N ALA A 106 0.23 0.06 5.11
CA ALA A 106 -0.12 1.31 4.46
C ALA A 106 -1.63 1.56 4.47
N ILE A 107 -2.43 0.54 4.12
CA ILE A 107 -3.90 0.63 4.18
C ILE A 107 -4.38 0.89 5.62
N ASN A 108 -3.82 0.20 6.60
CA ASN A 108 -4.16 0.43 8.01
C ASN A 108 -3.82 1.86 8.46
N LEU A 109 -2.69 2.41 8.00
CA LEU A 109 -2.29 3.79 8.27
C LEU A 109 -3.24 4.79 7.60
N LEU A 110 -3.68 4.55 6.36
CA LEU A 110 -4.65 5.42 5.69
C LEU A 110 -6.03 5.38 6.37
N ALA A 111 -6.47 4.20 6.82
CA ALA A 111 -7.75 4.01 7.51
C ALA A 111 -7.76 4.59 8.94
N GLY A 112 -6.60 4.66 9.61
CA GLY A 112 -6.46 5.16 10.98
C GLY A 112 -5.88 6.57 11.12
N GLY A 113 -5.07 7.02 10.15
CA GLY A 113 -4.20 8.20 10.20
C GLY A 113 -4.84 9.50 9.69
N ASN A 114 -5.96 9.45 8.97
CA ASN A 114 -6.65 10.65 8.49
C ASN A 114 -7.51 11.36 9.58
N ARG A 115 -7.20 11.16 10.87
CA ARG A 115 -7.83 11.90 11.98
C ARG A 115 -7.20 13.28 12.23
N ALA A 116 -6.17 13.67 11.48
CA ALA A 116 -5.50 14.97 11.62
C ALA A 116 -5.94 15.98 10.54
N GLY A 117 -7.26 16.14 10.38
CA GLY A 117 -7.87 17.17 9.55
C GLY A 117 -8.82 18.09 10.32
N GLU A 118 -8.84 18.03 11.66
CA GLU A 118 -9.54 19.04 12.47
C GLU A 118 -8.67 20.31 12.54
N PRO A 119 -9.07 21.43 11.90
CA PRO A 119 -8.53 22.71 12.31
C PRO A 119 -8.94 22.93 13.76
N ALA A 120 -7.94 23.00 14.63
CA ALA A 120 -8.11 23.37 16.04
C ALA A 120 -9.06 24.56 16.13
N ALA A 121 -10.28 24.31 16.64
CA ALA A 121 -11.20 25.36 17.01
C ALA A 121 -10.45 26.22 18.04
N ARG A 122 -10.00 27.41 17.61
CA ARG A 122 -9.35 28.38 18.49
C ARG A 122 -10.37 28.79 19.53
N HIS A 123 -10.28 28.13 20.67
CA HIS A 123 -10.90 28.52 21.91
C HIS A 123 -10.14 29.75 22.43
N SER A 124 -10.39 30.92 21.84
CA SER A 124 -10.03 32.19 22.46
C SER A 124 -11.06 32.49 23.54
N ARG A 125 -10.94 31.79 24.67
CA ARG A 125 -11.34 32.32 25.96
C ARG A 125 -10.41 33.50 26.26
N GLU A 126 -10.79 34.69 25.82
CA GLU A 126 -10.37 35.92 26.51
C GLU A 126 -11.45 36.26 27.54
N SER A 127 -11.31 35.62 28.70
CA SER A 127 -11.64 36.29 29.95
C SER A 127 -10.44 37.17 30.31
N ARG A 128 -10.68 38.47 30.52
CA ARG A 128 -10.11 39.35 31.56
C ARG A 128 -10.12 40.80 31.08
N GLY A 129 -10.78 41.66 31.86
CA GLY A 129 -10.78 43.11 31.71
C GLY A 129 -12.15 43.69 32.00
#